data_AF-A0AAE6IRS2-F1
#
_entry.id   AF-A0AAE6IRS2-F1
#
_cell.length_a   1.000
_cell.length_b   1.000
_cell.length_c   1.000
_cell.angle_alpha   90.00
_cell.angle_beta   90.00
_cell.angle_gamma   90.00
#
_symmetry.space_group_name_H-M   'P 1'
#
loop_
_entity.id
_entity.type
_entity.pdbx_description
1 polymer ?
#
loop_
_entity_poly.entity_id
_entity_poly.type
_entity_poly.pdbx_seq_one_letter_code
_entity_poly.pdbx_strand_id
1 'polypeptide(L)'
;MRFNSKDLWGSHCFDDGKTALERRLHRGSRRRIERRRDRIVLLQELFAKEIAKIDEGFFRRLDESAFYLEDKSLKQKYSLFNDDNFTDKDYYKKFPTIHHLIKALINDEAHVDIRLLYLACHTIIKNRGHFLFEGKEFNTESRFDDAINELFSYLRQDMEIDFAFEDKIADIKEILENKKIGMRDKQNALNKKLSIAPKDKQKKK
;
A
#
# COMPACT_ATOMS: atom_id res chain seq x y z
N MET A 1 -64.77 0.49 -21.59
CA MET A 1 -64.72 -0.86 -22.20
C MET A 1 -64.44 -1.86 -21.08
N ARG A 2 -65.20 -2.94 -20.97
CA ARG A 2 -65.01 -4.01 -19.97
C ARG A 2 -64.84 -5.32 -20.71
N PHE A 3 -63.98 -6.21 -20.23
CA PHE A 3 -63.78 -7.53 -20.81
C PHE A 3 -63.80 -8.56 -19.69
N ASN A 4 -64.60 -9.63 -19.85
CA ASN A 4 -64.81 -10.67 -18.83
C ASN A 4 -65.08 -10.11 -17.42
N SER A 5 -66.02 -9.17 -17.32
CA SER A 5 -66.44 -8.53 -16.06
C SER A 5 -65.35 -7.77 -15.29
N LYS A 6 -64.17 -7.58 -15.90
CA LYS A 6 -63.10 -6.75 -15.37
C LYS A 6 -62.99 -5.47 -16.19
N ASP A 7 -62.71 -4.38 -15.50
CA ASP A 7 -62.40 -3.13 -16.18
C ASP A 7 -61.02 -3.24 -16.81
N LEU A 8 -60.85 -2.69 -18.01
CA LEU A 8 -59.61 -2.78 -18.79
C LEU A 8 -58.53 -1.78 -18.32
N TRP A 9 -58.42 -1.56 -17.00
CA TRP A 9 -57.37 -0.76 -16.38
C TRP A 9 -56.67 -1.57 -15.30
N GLY A 10 -55.35 -1.45 -15.25
CA GLY A 10 -54.50 -2.11 -14.28
C GLY A 10 -53.06 -1.68 -14.48
N SER A 11 -52.25 -1.83 -13.44
CA SER A 11 -50.81 -1.64 -13.50
C SER A 11 -50.12 -2.96 -13.16
N HIS A 12 -49.01 -3.23 -13.85
CA HIS A 12 -48.14 -4.34 -13.49
C HIS A 12 -47.03 -3.81 -12.58
N CYS A 13 -47.02 -4.23 -11.31
CA CYS A 13 -45.91 -3.95 -10.41
C CYS A 13 -44.78 -4.96 -10.67
N PHE A 14 -43.54 -4.48 -10.78
CA PHE A 14 -42.34 -5.30 -10.94
C PHE A 14 -41.29 -4.86 -9.94
N ASP A 15 -40.33 -5.75 -9.66
CA ASP A 15 -39.22 -5.45 -8.75
C ASP A 15 -38.31 -4.35 -9.31
N ASP A 16 -37.79 -3.50 -8.44
CA ASP A 16 -36.89 -2.41 -8.82
C ASP A 16 -35.69 -2.89 -9.66
N GLY A 17 -35.43 -2.15 -10.74
CA GLY A 17 -34.31 -2.43 -11.63
C GLY A 17 -32.96 -2.25 -10.93
N LYS A 18 -32.20 -3.34 -10.78
CA LYS A 18 -30.84 -3.27 -10.21
C LYS A 18 -29.86 -2.62 -11.20
N THR A 19 -29.17 -1.58 -10.74
CA THR A 19 -28.09 -0.95 -11.52
C THR A 19 -26.92 -1.90 -11.74
N ALA A 20 -26.10 -1.65 -12.77
CA ALA A 20 -24.92 -2.47 -13.07
C ALA A 20 -23.73 -2.22 -12.12
N LEU A 21 -23.87 -1.37 -11.09
CA LEU A 21 -22.78 -0.94 -10.20
C LEU A 21 -22.15 -2.12 -9.46
N GLU A 22 -22.95 -2.96 -8.80
CA GLU A 22 -22.46 -4.12 -8.05
C GLU A 22 -21.73 -5.11 -8.96
N ARG A 23 -22.31 -5.40 -10.14
CA ARG A 23 -21.68 -6.27 -11.14
C ARG A 23 -20.32 -5.74 -11.58
N ARG A 24 -20.18 -4.42 -11.76
CA ARG A 24 -18.90 -3.77 -12.09
C ARG A 24 -17.87 -3.96 -10.98
N LEU A 25 -18.26 -3.78 -9.71
CA LEU A 25 -17.38 -3.96 -8.55
C LEU A 25 -16.89 -5.41 -8.44
N HIS A 26 -17.79 -6.39 -8.53
CA HIS A 26 -17.42 -7.81 -8.46
C HIS A 26 -16.51 -8.22 -9.62
N ARG A 27 -16.78 -7.76 -10.84
CA ARG A 27 -15.92 -8.02 -12.00
C ARG A 27 -14.52 -7.43 -11.81
N GLY A 28 -14.43 -6.20 -11.31
CA GLY A 28 -13.15 -5.55 -11.00
C GLY A 28 -12.35 -6.34 -9.95
N SER A 29 -13.02 -6.78 -8.88
CA SER A 29 -12.38 -7.58 -7.83
C SER A 29 -11.85 -8.90 -8.34
N ARG A 30 -12.64 -9.66 -9.13
CA ARG A 30 -12.22 -10.94 -9.72
C ARG A 30 -10.95 -10.78 -10.56
N ARG A 31 -10.96 -9.84 -11.53
CA ARG A 31 -9.80 -9.57 -12.38
C ARG A 31 -8.57 -9.12 -11.58
N ARG A 32 -8.75 -8.37 -10.49
CA ARG A 32 -7.64 -7.96 -9.62
C ARG A 32 -7.02 -9.14 -8.88
N ILE A 33 -7.84 -10.07 -8.39
CA ILE A 33 -7.38 -11.28 -7.69
C ILE A 33 -6.63 -12.20 -8.68
N GLU A 34 -7.21 -12.44 -9.84
CA GLU A 34 -6.61 -13.22 -10.93
C GLU A 34 -5.22 -12.67 -11.30
N ARG A 35 -5.13 -11.40 -11.68
CA ARG A 35 -3.82 -10.78 -12.00
C ARG A 35 -2.83 -10.75 -10.84
N ARG A 36 -3.31 -10.75 -9.59
CA ARG A 36 -2.42 -10.87 -8.43
C ARG A 36 -1.84 -12.28 -8.36
N ARG A 37 -2.65 -13.31 -8.61
CA ARG A 37 -2.20 -14.69 -8.71
C ARG A 37 -1.18 -14.84 -9.85
N ASP A 38 -1.47 -14.30 -11.04
CA ASP A 38 -0.56 -14.39 -12.18
C ASP A 38 0.82 -13.77 -11.88
N ARG A 39 0.85 -12.61 -11.22
CA ARG A 39 2.12 -12.00 -10.79
C ARG A 39 2.93 -12.89 -9.84
N ILE A 40 2.26 -13.61 -8.94
CA ILE A 40 2.92 -14.53 -8.01
C ILE A 40 3.43 -15.76 -8.76
N VAL A 41 2.65 -16.32 -9.69
CA VAL A 41 3.07 -17.45 -10.53
C VAL A 41 4.31 -17.09 -11.34
N LEU A 42 4.32 -15.93 -12.01
CA LEU A 42 5.51 -15.45 -12.73
C LEU A 42 6.72 -15.28 -11.81
N LEU A 43 6.52 -14.77 -10.59
CA LEU A 43 7.60 -14.67 -9.61
C LEU A 43 8.11 -16.05 -9.18
N GLN A 44 7.23 -17.01 -8.95
CA GLN A 44 7.60 -18.38 -8.63
C GLN A 44 8.40 -19.01 -9.77
N GLU A 45 7.97 -18.85 -11.03
CA GLU A 45 8.69 -19.36 -12.20
C GLU A 45 10.12 -18.83 -12.29
N LEU A 46 10.33 -17.53 -12.01
CA LEU A 46 11.67 -16.92 -12.01
C LEU A 46 12.59 -17.53 -10.95
N PHE A 47 12.05 -17.85 -9.78
CA PHE A 47 12.82 -18.40 -8.65
C PHE A 47 12.84 -19.93 -8.62
N ALA A 48 12.00 -20.61 -9.40
CA ALA A 48 11.75 -22.04 -9.35
C ALA A 48 13.05 -22.85 -9.44
N LYS A 49 13.87 -22.55 -10.44
CA LYS A 49 15.11 -23.29 -10.71
C LYS A 49 16.12 -23.17 -9.57
N GLU A 50 16.30 -21.98 -9.02
CA GLU A 50 17.32 -21.74 -7.99
C GLU A 50 16.85 -22.21 -6.61
N ILE A 51 15.57 -22.06 -6.29
CA ILE A 51 14.99 -22.61 -5.04
C ILE A 51 15.00 -24.14 -5.09
N ALA A 52 14.65 -24.77 -6.22
CA ALA A 52 14.61 -26.23 -6.32
C ALA A 52 15.98 -26.90 -6.08
N LYS A 53 17.10 -26.22 -6.37
CA LYS A 53 18.45 -26.72 -6.05
C LYS A 53 18.69 -26.87 -4.55
N ILE A 54 18.04 -26.03 -3.73
CA ILE A 54 18.16 -26.04 -2.28
C ILE A 54 17.04 -26.89 -1.67
N ASP A 55 15.82 -26.69 -2.15
CA ASP A 55 14.59 -27.23 -1.56
C ASP A 55 13.48 -27.32 -2.61
N GLU A 56 13.42 -28.47 -3.29
CA GLU A 56 12.40 -28.78 -4.30
C GLU A 56 10.96 -28.72 -3.75
N GLY A 57 10.79 -28.98 -2.43
CA GLY A 57 9.48 -29.01 -1.78
C GLY A 57 8.92 -27.64 -1.37
N PHE A 58 9.72 -26.57 -1.48
CA PHE A 58 9.39 -25.26 -0.90
C PHE A 58 8.06 -24.68 -1.37
N PHE A 59 7.86 -24.57 -2.69
CA PHE A 59 6.63 -23.98 -3.24
C PHE A 59 5.40 -24.83 -2.98
N ARG A 60 5.53 -26.16 -3.02
CA ARG A 60 4.44 -27.07 -2.69
C ARG A 60 3.98 -26.87 -1.24
N ARG A 61 4.90 -26.73 -0.29
CA ARG A 61 4.53 -26.46 1.11
C ARG A 61 3.86 -25.09 1.27
N LEU A 62 4.30 -24.09 0.51
CA LEU A 62 3.69 -22.77 0.50
C LEU A 62 2.24 -22.81 -0.01
N ASP A 63 1.98 -23.58 -1.06
CA ASP A 63 0.63 -23.74 -1.63
C ASP A 63 -0.30 -24.55 -0.70
N GLU A 64 0.24 -25.58 -0.07
CA GLU A 64 -0.49 -26.45 0.88
C GLU A 64 -0.52 -25.90 2.32
N SER A 65 -0.05 -24.66 2.54
CA SER A 65 0.08 -24.10 3.89
C SER A 65 -1.26 -23.95 4.62
N ALA A 66 -2.36 -23.87 3.87
CA ALA A 66 -3.72 -23.75 4.39
C ALA A 66 -4.36 -25.09 4.80
N PHE A 67 -3.77 -26.22 4.41
CA PHE A 67 -4.34 -27.55 4.66
C PHE A 67 -3.91 -28.12 6.01
N TYR A 68 -4.74 -29.01 6.56
CA TYR A 68 -4.37 -29.82 7.73
C TYR A 68 -3.28 -30.83 7.34
N LEU A 69 -2.49 -31.27 8.32
CA LEU A 69 -1.36 -32.18 8.08
C LEU A 69 -1.77 -33.47 7.35
N GLU A 70 -2.99 -33.94 7.58
CA GLU A 70 -3.56 -35.14 6.98
C GLU A 70 -3.79 -35.01 5.47
N ASP A 71 -4.13 -33.80 5.02
CA ASP A 71 -4.45 -33.47 3.62
C ASP A 71 -3.20 -33.03 2.82
N LYS A 72 -2.07 -32.78 3.48
CA LYS A 72 -0.83 -32.36 2.82
C LYS A 72 -0.19 -33.52 2.08
N SER A 73 0.32 -33.24 0.88
CA SER A 73 1.09 -34.21 0.10
C SER A 73 2.38 -34.60 0.82
N LEU A 74 3.02 -33.61 1.47
CA LEU A 74 4.17 -33.81 2.34
C LEU A 74 3.75 -33.67 3.80
N LYS A 75 3.80 -34.79 4.54
CA LYS A 75 3.51 -34.82 5.97
C LYS A 75 4.69 -34.27 6.78
N GLN A 76 4.88 -32.96 6.72
CA GLN A 76 5.93 -32.24 7.42
C GLN A 76 5.35 -31.30 8.48
N LYS A 77 6.09 -31.14 9.59
CA LYS A 77 5.65 -30.37 10.76
C LYS A 77 5.53 -28.88 10.45
N TYR A 78 6.49 -28.35 9.68
CA TYR A 78 6.63 -26.93 9.36
C TYR A 78 6.19 -26.66 7.92
N SER A 79 5.72 -25.43 7.65
CA SER A 79 5.10 -25.08 6.36
C SER A 79 6.00 -24.24 5.45
N LEU A 80 7.06 -23.61 5.96
CA LEU A 80 8.02 -22.87 5.10
C LEU A 80 9.36 -23.59 5.04
N PHE A 81 9.99 -23.76 6.20
CA PHE A 81 11.33 -24.32 6.37
C PHE A 81 11.27 -25.58 7.22
N ASN A 82 11.73 -26.68 6.64
CA ASN A 82 11.79 -27.98 7.30
C ASN A 82 13.15 -28.64 7.03
N ASP A 83 14.21 -27.84 7.11
CA ASP A 83 15.58 -28.31 7.00
C ASP A 83 16.11 -28.75 8.37
N ASP A 84 17.19 -29.52 8.39
CA ASP A 84 17.80 -29.99 9.64
C ASP A 84 18.32 -28.84 10.52
N ASN A 85 18.83 -27.78 9.89
CA ASN A 85 19.48 -26.64 10.57
C ASN A 85 18.62 -25.37 10.60
N PHE A 86 17.47 -25.36 9.91
CA PHE A 86 16.63 -24.15 9.80
C PHE A 86 15.15 -24.52 9.74
N THR A 87 14.41 -24.07 10.75
CA THR A 87 12.98 -24.35 10.90
C THR A 87 12.15 -23.07 10.90
N ASP A 88 10.83 -23.21 10.73
CA ASP A 88 9.88 -22.08 10.86
C ASP A 88 10.07 -21.33 12.20
N LYS A 89 10.36 -22.05 13.29
CA LYS A 89 10.57 -21.43 14.61
C LYS A 89 11.78 -20.51 14.61
N ASP A 90 12.89 -20.94 13.99
CA ASP A 90 14.11 -20.16 13.89
C ASP A 90 13.89 -18.94 12.99
N TYR A 91 13.17 -19.14 11.88
CA TYR A 91 12.75 -18.05 10.99
C TYR A 91 11.95 -16.97 11.73
N TYR A 92 10.88 -17.34 12.45
CA TYR A 92 10.04 -16.37 13.17
C TYR A 92 10.76 -15.75 14.38
N LYS A 93 11.71 -16.46 15.00
CA LYS A 93 12.57 -15.91 16.05
C LYS A 93 13.51 -14.84 15.50
N LYS A 94 14.12 -15.07 14.33
CA LYS A 94 15.04 -14.14 13.68
C LYS A 94 14.29 -12.95 13.06
N PHE A 95 13.13 -13.20 12.46
CA PHE A 95 12.31 -12.21 11.78
C PHE A 95 10.87 -12.25 12.31
N PRO A 96 10.56 -11.49 13.39
CA PRO A 96 9.23 -11.50 13.99
C PRO A 96 8.12 -11.07 13.03
N THR A 97 8.45 -10.23 12.05
CA THR A 97 7.54 -9.86 10.96
C THR A 97 8.28 -9.87 9.64
N ILE A 98 7.53 -9.97 8.54
CA ILE A 98 8.10 -9.90 7.18
C ILE A 98 8.85 -8.59 6.92
N HIS A 99 8.50 -7.50 7.61
CA HIS A 99 9.20 -6.22 7.48
C HIS A 99 10.58 -6.24 8.13
N HIS A 100 10.80 -7.05 9.17
CA HIS A 100 12.14 -7.26 9.71
C HIS A 100 13.04 -7.97 8.70
N LEU A 101 12.49 -8.97 7.98
CA LEU A 101 13.21 -9.63 6.89
C LEU A 101 13.54 -8.66 5.75
N ILE A 102 12.55 -7.90 5.27
CA ILE A 102 12.77 -6.92 4.19
C ILE A 102 13.80 -5.87 4.59
N LYS A 103 13.71 -5.34 5.83
CA LYS A 103 14.68 -4.36 6.33
C LYS A 103 16.08 -4.94 6.45
N ALA A 104 16.22 -6.18 6.93
CA ALA A 104 17.51 -6.86 6.99
C ALA A 104 18.11 -7.04 5.58
N LEU A 105 17.31 -7.46 4.59
CA LEU A 105 17.75 -7.61 3.20
C LEU A 105 18.14 -6.29 2.52
N ILE A 106 17.56 -5.17 2.93
CA ILE A 106 17.92 -3.84 2.40
C ILE A 106 19.23 -3.34 3.00
N ASN A 107 19.48 -3.64 4.28
CA ASN A 107 20.60 -3.09 5.03
C ASN A 107 21.87 -3.97 4.99
N ASP A 108 21.71 -5.29 4.86
CA ASP A 108 22.83 -6.25 4.86
C ASP A 108 23.15 -6.76 3.45
N GLU A 109 24.42 -6.72 3.07
CA GLU A 109 24.93 -7.28 1.81
C GLU A 109 25.28 -8.78 1.88
N ALA A 110 24.98 -9.44 3.01
CA ALA A 110 25.32 -10.84 3.22
C ALA A 110 24.57 -11.76 2.22
N HIS A 111 25.21 -12.85 1.80
CA HIS A 111 24.56 -13.89 0.99
C HIS A 111 23.42 -14.53 1.77
N VAL A 112 22.18 -14.09 1.50
CA VAL A 112 20.99 -14.60 2.17
C VAL A 112 20.40 -15.76 1.37
N ASP A 113 19.90 -16.78 2.09
CA ASP A 113 19.10 -17.87 1.54
C ASP A 113 18.06 -17.34 0.55
N ILE A 114 18.08 -17.88 -0.67
CA ILE A 114 17.21 -17.42 -1.77
C ILE A 114 15.72 -17.59 -1.47
N ARG A 115 15.35 -18.54 -0.58
CA ARG A 115 13.97 -18.71 -0.11
C ARG A 115 13.50 -17.48 0.69
N LEU A 116 14.38 -16.90 1.50
CA LEU A 116 14.09 -15.67 2.25
C LEU A 116 13.96 -14.47 1.31
N LEU A 117 14.82 -14.37 0.30
CA LEU A 117 14.70 -13.36 -0.74
C LEU A 117 13.36 -13.46 -1.47
N TYR A 118 12.96 -14.68 -1.86
CA TYR A 118 11.65 -14.92 -2.46
C TYR A 118 10.50 -14.46 -1.54
N LEU A 119 10.52 -14.77 -0.24
CA LEU A 119 9.46 -14.35 0.69
C LEU A 119 9.31 -12.82 0.78
N ALA A 120 10.44 -12.11 0.77
CA ALA A 120 10.46 -10.65 0.74
C ALA A 120 9.87 -10.10 -0.58
N CYS A 121 10.36 -10.57 -1.73
CA CYS A 121 9.86 -10.17 -3.05
C CYS A 121 8.38 -10.51 -3.23
N HIS A 122 7.96 -11.70 -2.82
CA HIS A 122 6.57 -12.16 -2.87
C HIS A 122 5.66 -11.18 -2.13
N THR A 123 6.07 -10.72 -0.95
CA THR A 123 5.30 -9.78 -0.13
C THR A 123 5.15 -8.42 -0.81
N ILE A 124 6.25 -7.89 -1.36
CA ILE A 124 6.27 -6.61 -2.08
C ILE A 124 5.38 -6.68 -3.33
N ILE A 125 5.50 -7.73 -4.14
CA ILE A 125 4.75 -7.87 -5.40
C ILE A 125 3.25 -8.15 -5.15
N LYS A 126 2.94 -8.94 -4.11
CA LYS A 126 1.56 -9.23 -3.70
C LYS A 126 0.86 -7.96 -3.19
N ASN A 127 1.58 -7.15 -2.40
CA ASN A 127 1.09 -5.94 -1.74
C ASN A 127 1.76 -4.65 -2.27
N ARG A 128 1.89 -4.54 -3.59
CA ARG A 128 2.67 -3.51 -4.32
C ARG A 128 2.22 -2.04 -4.18
N GLY A 129 1.30 -1.72 -3.27
CA GLY A 129 0.77 -0.35 -3.12
C GLY A 129 -0.05 0.15 -4.31
N HIS A 130 -0.19 1.49 -4.41
CA HIS A 130 -0.93 2.18 -5.46
C HIS A 130 0.01 2.89 -6.45
N PHE A 131 -0.47 3.13 -7.68
CA PHE A 131 0.29 3.73 -8.78
C PHE A 131 -0.31 5.09 -9.14
N LEU A 132 -0.46 5.99 -8.16
CA LEU A 132 -1.14 7.29 -8.36
C LEU A 132 -0.18 8.39 -8.84
N PHE A 133 1.13 8.21 -8.64
CA PHE A 133 2.15 9.21 -8.94
C PHE A 133 3.04 8.69 -10.07
N GLU A 134 2.67 8.98 -11.31
CA GLU A 134 3.43 8.58 -12.49
C GLU A 134 4.66 9.46 -12.67
N GLY A 135 5.82 8.85 -12.96
CA GLY A 135 7.07 9.56 -13.24
C GLY A 135 7.69 10.32 -12.05
N LYS A 136 7.17 10.15 -10.83
CA LYS A 136 7.73 10.79 -9.63
C LYS A 136 8.64 9.84 -8.87
N GLU A 137 9.89 10.22 -8.75
CA GLU A 137 10.82 9.62 -7.79
C GLU A 137 10.67 10.32 -6.44
N PHE A 138 10.37 9.56 -5.41
CA PHE A 138 10.32 10.08 -4.04
C PHE A 138 11.69 9.84 -3.41
N ASN A 139 12.56 10.85 -3.43
CA ASN A 139 13.76 10.81 -2.60
C ASN A 139 13.33 11.04 -1.13
N THR A 140 13.62 10.07 -0.26
CA THR A 140 13.31 10.12 1.17
C THR A 140 14.42 10.75 2.02
N GLU A 141 15.57 11.09 1.43
CA GLU A 141 16.59 11.89 2.12
C GLU A 141 16.01 13.28 2.38
N SER A 142 16.08 13.73 3.63
CA SER A 142 15.31 14.85 4.15
C SER A 142 15.77 16.20 3.61
N ARG A 143 15.35 16.53 2.38
CA ARG A 143 15.54 17.86 1.76
C ARG A 143 14.49 18.87 2.20
N PHE A 144 13.72 18.58 3.25
CA PHE A 144 12.65 19.45 3.70
C PHE A 144 13.19 20.80 4.16
N ASP A 145 14.22 20.79 5.01
CA ASP A 145 14.78 22.01 5.57
C ASP A 145 15.41 22.86 4.46
N ASP A 146 16.15 22.24 3.52
CA ASP A 146 16.71 22.90 2.34
C ASP A 146 15.61 23.53 1.45
N ALA A 147 14.57 22.77 1.12
CA ALA A 147 13.51 23.24 0.23
C ALA A 147 12.69 24.40 0.86
N ILE A 148 12.49 24.36 2.17
CA ILE A 148 11.82 25.43 2.91
C ILE A 148 12.70 26.67 2.99
N ASN A 149 14.00 26.52 3.25
CA ASN A 149 14.97 27.61 3.23
C ASN A 149 15.05 28.27 1.84
N GLU A 150 15.10 27.47 0.78
CA GLU A 150 15.09 27.96 -0.61
C GLU A 150 13.80 28.74 -0.92
N LEU A 151 12.64 28.22 -0.52
CA LEU A 151 11.37 28.92 -0.71
C LEU A 151 11.32 30.27 0.00
N PHE A 152 11.73 30.33 1.27
CA PHE A 152 11.65 31.57 2.03
C PHE A 152 12.74 32.58 1.67
N SER A 153 13.93 32.11 1.29
CA SER A 153 14.97 33.00 0.74
C SER A 153 14.52 33.63 -0.58
N TYR A 154 13.89 32.87 -1.47
CA TYR A 154 13.26 33.39 -2.68
C TYR A 154 12.17 34.44 -2.36
N LEU A 155 11.29 34.16 -1.39
CA LEU A 155 10.26 35.12 -0.98
C LEU A 155 10.84 36.43 -0.41
N ARG A 156 11.95 36.34 0.33
CA ARG A 156 12.62 37.51 0.91
C ARG A 156 13.36 38.32 -0.14
N GLN A 157 14.08 37.66 -1.04
CA GLN A 157 14.97 38.30 -2.02
C GLN A 157 14.22 38.82 -3.25
N ASP A 158 13.35 37.99 -3.83
CA ASP A 158 12.71 38.29 -5.12
C ASP A 158 11.30 38.88 -4.97
N MET A 159 10.63 38.62 -3.85
CA MET A 159 9.25 39.07 -3.61
C MET A 159 9.14 40.13 -2.49
N GLU A 160 10.24 40.48 -1.83
CA GLU A 160 10.29 41.42 -0.68
C GLU A 160 9.33 41.04 0.47
N ILE A 161 9.00 39.74 0.60
CA ILE A 161 8.14 39.21 1.67
C ILE A 161 9.01 38.51 2.70
N ASP A 162 9.16 39.11 3.87
CA ASP A 162 9.90 38.53 4.99
C ASP A 162 8.94 38.00 6.07
N PHE A 163 9.02 36.70 6.34
CA PHE A 163 8.24 36.02 7.37
C PHE A 163 8.99 35.83 8.70
N ALA A 164 10.26 36.26 8.80
CA ALA A 164 11.17 35.95 9.91
C ALA A 164 11.06 34.46 10.28
N PHE A 165 11.42 33.61 9.32
CA PHE A 165 11.07 32.19 9.29
C PHE A 165 12.15 31.29 9.91
N GLU A 166 13.35 31.82 10.13
CA GLU A 166 14.54 31.08 10.55
C GLU A 166 14.30 30.30 11.86
N ASP A 167 13.63 30.91 12.84
CA ASP A 167 13.27 30.26 14.11
C ASP A 167 11.98 29.41 14.03
N LYS A 168 11.29 29.42 12.90
CA LYS A 168 9.95 28.82 12.71
C LYS A 168 9.96 27.52 11.90
N ILE A 169 11.09 27.13 11.31
CA ILE A 169 11.19 25.96 10.41
C ILE A 169 10.77 24.67 11.13
N ALA A 170 11.23 24.47 12.37
CA ALA A 170 10.87 23.30 13.17
C ALA A 170 9.36 23.21 13.44
N ASP A 171 8.74 24.34 13.80
CA ASP A 171 7.29 24.43 14.01
C ASP A 171 6.50 24.14 12.72
N ILE A 172 6.97 24.68 11.59
CA ILE A 172 6.35 24.45 10.27
C ILE A 172 6.40 22.96 9.92
N LYS A 173 7.56 22.33 10.15
CA LYS A 173 7.75 20.88 9.95
C LYS A 173 6.78 20.07 10.80
N GLU A 174 6.69 20.38 12.10
CA GLU A 174 5.78 19.69 13.03
C GLU A 174 4.32 19.81 12.58
N ILE A 175 3.87 21.01 12.18
CA ILE A 175 2.50 21.23 11.68
C ILE A 175 2.23 20.40 10.42
N LEU A 176 3.19 20.35 9.48
CA LEU A 176 3.03 19.64 8.22
C LEU A 176 3.09 18.11 8.40
N GLU A 177 3.93 17.60 9.30
CA GLU A 177 4.06 16.17 9.59
C GLU A 177 2.91 15.62 10.46
N ASN A 178 2.16 16.48 11.14
CA ASN A 178 1.07 16.07 12.01
C ASN A 178 -0.06 15.36 11.23
N LYS A 179 -0.23 14.06 11.48
CA LYS A 179 -1.23 13.22 10.80
C LYS A 179 -2.65 13.34 11.38
N LYS A 180 -2.82 13.99 12.53
CA LYS A 180 -4.11 14.11 13.22
C LYS A 180 -4.96 15.28 12.72
N ILE A 181 -4.34 16.30 12.14
CA ILE A 181 -5.00 17.52 11.69
C ILE A 181 -5.26 17.50 10.18
N GLY A 182 -6.43 18.00 9.77
CA GLY A 182 -6.82 18.09 8.37
C GLY A 182 -6.06 19.19 7.62
N MET A 183 -6.09 19.15 6.28
CA MET A 183 -5.39 20.12 5.43
C MET A 183 -5.76 21.58 5.76
N ARG A 184 -7.03 21.85 6.05
CA ARG A 184 -7.53 23.18 6.40
C ARG A 184 -6.98 23.68 7.74
N ASP A 185 -6.86 22.79 8.72
CA ASP A 185 -6.36 23.16 10.05
C ASP A 185 -4.85 23.38 10.02
N LYS A 186 -4.12 22.58 9.23
CA LYS A 186 -2.71 22.85 8.91
C LYS A 186 -2.52 24.23 8.32
N GLN A 187 -3.35 24.59 7.34
CA GLN A 187 -3.31 25.92 6.72
C GLN A 187 -3.56 27.03 7.75
N ASN A 188 -4.56 26.88 8.62
CA ASN A 188 -4.85 27.87 9.66
C ASN A 188 -3.70 28.00 10.67
N ALA A 189 -3.11 26.87 11.09
CA ALA A 189 -1.97 26.86 12.01
C ALA A 189 -0.74 27.52 11.40
N LEU A 190 -0.44 27.25 10.13
CA LEU A 190 0.65 27.89 9.40
C LEU A 190 0.41 29.39 9.23
N ASN A 191 -0.79 29.81 8.84
CA ASN A 191 -1.12 31.24 8.73
C ASN A 191 -0.91 31.97 10.06
N LYS A 192 -1.30 31.33 11.18
CA LYS A 192 -1.08 31.89 12.51
C LYS A 192 0.40 32.01 12.86
N LYS A 193 1.22 31.01 12.52
CA LYS A 193 2.68 31.02 12.78
C LYS A 193 3.45 31.99 11.88
N LEU A 194 3.01 32.15 10.64
CA LEU A 194 3.60 33.06 9.65
C LEU A 194 2.98 34.46 9.69
N SER A 195 2.08 34.75 10.64
CA SER A 195 1.40 36.05 10.77
C SER A 195 0.69 36.51 9.49
N ILE A 196 0.18 35.57 8.69
CA ILE A 196 -0.54 35.86 7.44
C ILE A 196 -1.97 36.26 7.76
N ALA A 197 -2.40 37.44 7.29
CA ALA A 197 -3.77 37.90 7.45
C ALA A 197 -4.78 36.93 6.83
N PRO A 198 -5.92 36.65 7.48
CA PRO A 198 -6.96 35.79 6.92
C PRO A 198 -7.47 36.37 5.59
N LYS A 199 -7.65 35.53 4.57
CA LYS A 199 -8.25 35.94 3.30
C LYS A 199 -9.63 36.57 3.56
N ASP A 200 -9.83 37.79 3.05
CA ASP A 200 -11.13 38.45 3.02
C ASP A 200 -12.14 37.57 2.27
N LYS A 201 -13.11 37.03 3.02
CA LYS A 201 -14.19 36.19 2.46
C LYS A 201 -15.11 36.94 1.50
N GLN A 202 -14.99 38.26 1.37
CA GLN A 202 -15.85 39.12 0.55
C GLN A 202 -15.43 39.26 -0.92
N LYS A 203 -14.26 38.73 -1.34
CA LYS A 203 -13.87 38.69 -2.76
C LYS A 203 -14.02 37.29 -3.35
N LYS A 204 -15.27 36.81 -3.44
CA LYS A 204 -15.67 35.82 -4.45
C LYS A 204 -16.61 36.55 -5.42
N LYS A 205 -16.04 37.10 -6.49
CA LYS A 205 -16.80 37.44 -7.69
C LYS A 205 -16.92 36.18 -8.54
#